data_AF-A0A382W866-F1
#
_entry.id   AF-A0A382W866-F1
#
_cell.length_a   1.000
_cell.length_b   1.000
_cell.length_c   1.000
_cell.angle_alpha   90.00
_cell.angle_beta   90.00
_cell.angle_gamma   90.00
#
_symmetry.space_group_name_H-M   'P 1'
#
loop_
_entity.id
_entity.type
_entity.pdbx_description
1 polymer ?
#
loop_
_entity_poly.entity_id
_entity_poly.type
_entity_poly.pdbx_seq_one_letter_code
_entity_poly.pdbx_strand_id
1 'polypeptide(L)'
;VPYLGGVAIVLTFATAVVVFAIFEAPHGGSGELFIVLALGVLLSVVGLVDDLRHVSPLWRVAAEVAVALVVWSLGTGVTVSGIGALDLGLTVLWIVGITN
;
A
#
# COMPACT_ATOMS: atom_id res chain seq x y z
N VAL A 1 3.04 21.25 14.22
CA VAL A 1 2.43 19.99 14.70
C VAL A 1 3.38 18.86 14.27
N PRO A 2 3.72 17.84 15.08
CA PRO A 2 4.84 16.96 14.72
C PRO A 2 4.47 16.04 13.54
N TYR A 3 5.15 16.22 12.40
CA TYR A 3 4.98 15.44 11.17
C TYR A 3 5.43 13.95 11.28
N LEU A 4 6.00 13.54 12.42
CA LEU A 4 6.63 12.21 12.58
C LEU A 4 5.71 11.16 13.23
N GLY A 5 4.49 11.51 13.62
CA GLY A 5 3.54 10.55 14.20
C GLY A 5 3.23 9.39 13.25
N GLY A 6 3.00 9.68 11.96
CA GLY A 6 2.77 8.66 10.94
C GLY A 6 3.98 7.73 10.75
N VAL A 7 5.20 8.28 10.78
CA VAL A 7 6.43 7.49 10.69
C VAL A 7 6.54 6.51 11.86
N ALA A 8 6.23 6.94 13.09
CA ALA A 8 6.24 6.06 14.26
C ALA A 8 5.24 4.90 14.12
N ILE A 9 4.04 5.18 13.60
CA ILE A 9 3.01 4.15 13.34
C ILE A 9 3.50 3.15 12.31
N VAL A 10 3.99 3.62 11.15
CA VAL A 10 4.46 2.74 10.07
C VAL A 10 5.62 1.87 10.53
N LEU A 11 6.61 2.44 11.22
CA LEU A 11 7.77 1.69 11.72
C LEU A 11 7.35 0.64 12.76
N THR A 12 6.47 1.01 13.69
CA THR A 12 5.99 0.08 14.73
C THR A 12 5.19 -1.06 14.10
N PHE A 13 4.27 -0.74 13.19
CA PHE A 13 3.44 -1.72 12.50
C PHE A 13 4.28 -2.65 11.62
N ALA A 14 5.15 -2.11 10.76
CA ALA A 14 5.99 -2.91 9.88
C ALA A 14 6.94 -3.82 10.67
N THR A 15 7.53 -3.31 11.76
CA THR A 15 8.38 -4.12 12.65
C THR A 15 7.57 -5.24 13.29
N ALA A 16 6.37 -4.96 13.82
CA ALA A 16 5.52 -5.98 14.40
C ALA A 16 5.18 -7.07 13.36
N VAL A 17 4.76 -6.70 12.16
CA VAL A 17 4.43 -7.65 11.08
C VAL A 17 5.63 -8.54 10.74
N VAL A 18 6.82 -7.96 10.56
CA VAL A 18 8.05 -8.72 10.24
C VAL A 18 8.41 -9.67 11.38
N VAL A 19 8.37 -9.20 12.63
CA VAL A 19 8.69 -10.02 13.81
C VAL A 19 7.72 -11.19 13.94
N PHE A 20 6.41 -10.95 13.80
CA PHE A 20 5.42 -12.01 13.87
C PHE A 20 5.54 -13.02 12.72
N ALA A 21 5.83 -12.56 11.50
CA ALA A 21 6.04 -13.44 10.36
C ALA A 21 7.24 -14.40 10.50
N ILE A 22 8.19 -14.10 11.39
CA ILE A 22 9.31 -15.01 11.73
C ILE A 22 8.83 -16.15 12.63
N PHE A 23 7.92 -15.88 13.55
CA PHE A 23 7.41 -16.89 14.50
C PHE A 23 6.27 -17.72 13.94
N GLU A 24 5.43 -17.10 13.10
CA GLU A 24 4.26 -17.75 12.52
C GLU A 24 4.18 -17.43 11.01
N ALA A 25 4.39 -18.46 10.19
CA ALA A 25 4.36 -18.31 8.74
C ALA A 25 2.94 -17.97 8.26
N PRO A 26 2.76 -16.97 7.38
CA PRO A 26 1.44 -16.62 6.87
C PRO A 26 0.82 -17.77 6.06
N HIS A 27 -0.46 -18.04 6.29
CA HIS A 27 -1.22 -19.08 5.59
C HIS A 27 -1.23 -18.91 4.06
N GLY A 28 -1.25 -17.66 3.57
CA GLY A 28 -1.20 -17.32 2.13
C GLY A 28 0.20 -17.26 1.52
N GLY A 29 1.25 -17.51 2.31
CA GLY A 29 2.64 -17.38 1.89
C GLY A 29 3.27 -16.04 2.30
N SER A 30 4.57 -16.08 2.60
CA SER A 30 5.34 -14.93 3.05
C SER A 30 5.57 -13.89 1.95
N GLY A 31 5.61 -14.31 0.68
CA GLY A 31 5.86 -13.42 -0.46
C GLY A 31 4.77 -12.34 -0.61
N GLU A 32 3.50 -12.73 -0.57
CA GLU A 32 2.38 -11.80 -0.66
C GLU A 32 2.41 -10.78 0.49
N LEU A 33 2.58 -11.26 1.72
CA LEU A 33 2.68 -10.40 2.91
C LEU A 33 3.78 -9.35 2.76
N PHE A 34 5.00 -9.76 2.40
CA PHE A 34 6.13 -8.84 2.31
C PHE A 34 5.96 -7.84 1.16
N ILE A 35 5.37 -8.24 0.04
CA ILE A 35 5.11 -7.32 -1.08
C ILE A 35 4.06 -6.29 -0.69
N VAL A 36 2.92 -6.70 -0.12
CA VAL A 36 1.87 -5.77 0.32
C VAL A 36 2.40 -4.82 1.39
N LEU A 37 3.18 -5.32 2.35
CA LEU A 37 3.83 -4.49 3.37
C LEU A 37 4.80 -3.48 2.73
N ALA A 38 5.63 -3.91 1.78
CA ALA A 38 6.57 -3.03 1.09
C ALA A 38 5.85 -1.93 0.28
N LEU A 39 4.75 -2.26 -0.39
CA LEU A 39 3.92 -1.29 -1.11
C LEU A 39 3.26 -0.28 -0.16
N GLY A 40 2.76 -0.73 0.99
CA GLY A 40 2.23 0.16 2.02
C GLY A 40 3.28 1.10 2.60
N VAL A 41 4.49 0.59 2.88
CA VAL A 41 5.62 1.41 3.32
C VAL A 41 6.03 2.42 2.24
N LEU A 42 6.08 2.01 0.97
CA LEU A 42 6.36 2.91 -0.15
C LEU A 42 5.36 4.07 -0.21
N LEU A 43 4.05 3.80 -0.11
CA LEU A 43 3.04 4.85 -0.09
C LEU A 43 3.17 5.77 1.12
N SER A 44 3.57 5.24 2.29
CA SER A 44 3.85 6.08 3.46
C SER A 44 5.04 7.02 3.22
N VAL A 45 6.06 6.58 2.49
CA VAL A 45 7.21 7.41 2.11
C VAL A 45 6.77 8.49 1.11
N VAL A 46 5.91 8.15 0.15
CA VAL A 46 5.33 9.13 -0.78
C VAL A 46 4.56 10.20 0.00
N GLY A 47 3.71 9.80 0.96
CA GLY A 47 2.98 10.73 1.83
C GLY A 47 3.91 11.61 2.67
N LEU A 48 4.97 11.03 3.26
CA LEU A 48 5.95 11.78 4.02
C LEU A 48 6.71 12.80 3.15
N VAL A 49 7.07 12.42 1.91
CA VAL A 49 7.73 13.34 0.98
C VAL A 49 6.79 14.48 0.58
N ASP A 50 5.50 14.18 0.36
CA ASP A 50 4.46 15.17 0.09
C ASP A 50 4.33 16.16 1.26
N ASP A 51 4.23 15.66 2.49
CA ASP A 51 4.17 16.47 3.71
C ASP A 51 5.37 17.42 3.87
N LEU A 52 6.56 16.95 3.53
CA LEU A 52 7.80 17.72 3.70
C LEU A 52 8.05 18.70 2.54
N ARG A 53 7.63 18.37 1.32
CA ARG A 53 8.01 19.10 0.10
C ARG A 53 6.87 19.78 -0.63
N HIS A 54 5.62 19.58 -0.22
CA HIS A 54 4.42 20.14 -0.87
C HIS A 54 4.43 19.90 -2.38
N VAL A 55 4.54 18.63 -2.79
CA VAL A 55 4.61 18.29 -4.22
C VAL A 55 3.23 18.42 -4.87
N SER A 56 3.17 18.33 -6.20
CA SER A 56 1.88 18.37 -6.88
C SER A 56 1.07 17.10 -6.56
N PRO A 57 -0.26 17.20 -6.37
CA PRO A 57 -1.11 16.04 -6.07
C PRO A 57 -1.03 14.91 -7.10
N LEU A 58 -0.70 15.26 -8.36
CA LEU A 58 -0.55 14.30 -9.45
C LEU A 58 0.55 13.26 -9.21
N TRP A 59 1.64 13.63 -8.51
CA TRP A 59 2.71 12.69 -8.19
C TRP A 59 2.26 11.61 -7.20
N ARG A 60 1.42 12.00 -6.22
CA ARG A 60 0.86 11.07 -5.24
C ARG A 60 -0.10 10.09 -5.92
N VAL A 61 -1.04 10.61 -6.71
CA VAL A 61 -2.00 9.78 -7.45
C VAL A 61 -1.29 8.83 -8.42
N ALA A 62 -0.22 9.27 -9.10
CA ALA A 62 0.57 8.40 -9.97
C ALA A 62 1.21 7.24 -9.21
N ALA A 63 1.75 7.48 -8.01
CA ALA A 63 2.32 6.44 -7.16
C ALA A 63 1.25 5.46 -6.66
N GLU A 64 0.09 5.95 -6.24
CA GLU A 64 -1.05 5.13 -5.79
C GLU A 64 -1.58 4.23 -6.91
N VAL A 65 -1.73 4.78 -8.12
CA VAL A 65 -2.12 4.02 -9.30
C VAL A 65 -1.06 2.95 -9.62
N ALA A 66 0.23 3.30 -9.58
CA ALA A 66 1.29 2.32 -9.81
C ALA A 66 1.25 1.16 -8.79
N VAL A 67 1.03 1.46 -7.51
CA VAL A 67 0.83 0.44 -6.47
C VAL A 67 -0.39 -0.42 -6.74
N ALA A 68 -1.50 0.17 -7.15
CA ALA A 68 -2.70 -0.58 -7.50
C ALA A 68 -2.50 -1.55 -8.67
N LEU A 69 -1.72 -1.15 -9.68
CA LEU A 69 -1.37 -2.04 -10.79
C LEU A 69 -0.49 -3.20 -10.34
N VAL A 70 0.45 -2.98 -9.41
CA VAL A 70 1.26 -4.05 -8.82
C VAL A 70 0.38 -5.02 -8.05
N VAL A 71 -0.49 -4.53 -7.16
CA VAL A 71 -1.46 -5.34 -6.41
C VAL A 71 -2.34 -6.19 -7.33
N TRP A 72 -2.84 -5.58 -8.42
CA TRP A 72 -3.62 -6.28 -9.44
C TRP A 72 -2.83 -7.40 -10.11
N SER A 73 -1.57 -7.13 -10.51
CA SER A 73 -0.71 -8.10 -11.19
C SER A 73 -0.38 -9.34 -10.35
N LEU A 74 -0.45 -9.21 -9.02
CA LEU A 74 -0.21 -10.29 -8.06
C LEU A 74 -1.46 -11.14 -7.79
N GLY A 75 -2.61 -10.79 -8.38
CA GLY A 75 -3.88 -11.49 -8.12
C GLY A 75 -4.50 -11.15 -6.77
N THR A 76 -4.01 -10.11 -6.10
CA THR A 76 -4.44 -9.67 -4.76
C THR A 76 -5.41 -8.48 -4.78
N GLY A 77 -5.84 -8.08 -5.98
CA GLY A 77 -6.79 -7.00 -6.20
C GLY A 77 -8.24 -7.39 -5.87
N VAL A 78 -9.14 -6.43 -6.03
CA VAL A 78 -10.58 -6.62 -5.82
C VAL A 78 -11.14 -7.52 -6.92
N THR A 79 -11.81 -8.63 -6.56
CA THR A 79 -12.43 -9.57 -7.52
C THR A 79 -13.88 -9.86 -7.15
N VAL A 80 -14.77 -8.88 -7.33
CA VAL A 80 -16.19 -8.98 -6.89
C VAL A 80 -17.17 -9.10 -8.04
N SER A 81 -16.82 -8.59 -9.23
CA SER A 81 -17.73 -8.57 -10.38
C SER A 81 -17.53 -9.72 -11.34
N GLY A 82 -16.35 -10.36 -11.33
CA GLY A 82 -15.96 -11.36 -12.32
C GLY A 82 -15.57 -10.76 -13.68
N ILE A 83 -15.59 -9.43 -13.82
CA ILE A 83 -15.19 -8.71 -15.02
C ILE A 83 -13.85 -8.03 -14.73
N GLY A 84 -12.77 -8.56 -15.32
CA GLY A 84 -11.40 -8.11 -15.00
C GLY A 84 -11.16 -6.60 -15.14
N ALA A 85 -11.77 -5.95 -16.13
CA ALA A 85 -11.65 -4.49 -16.28
C ALA A 85 -12.35 -3.70 -15.17
N LEU A 86 -13.52 -4.16 -14.73
CA LEU A 86 -14.27 -3.53 -13.64
C LEU A 86 -13.56 -3.75 -12.31
N ASP A 87 -13.08 -4.96 -12.08
CA ASP A 87 -12.32 -5.37 -10.89
C ASP A 87 -10.97 -4.63 -10.77
N LEU A 88 -10.27 -4.41 -11.89
CA LEU A 88 -9.09 -3.53 -11.94
C LEU A 88 -9.47 -2.08 -11.61
N GLY A 89 -10.54 -1.56 -12.22
CA GLY A 89 -11.02 -0.21 -11.93
C GLY A 89 -11.36 -0.01 -10.45
N LEU A 90 -12.00 -1.02 -9.84
CA LEU A 90 -12.30 -1.04 -8.40
C LEU A 90 -11.03 -1.12 -7.54
N THR A 91 -10.03 -1.91 -7.96
CA THR A 91 -8.75 -2.01 -7.24
C THR A 91 -8.02 -0.66 -7.22
N VAL A 92 -7.96 0.03 -8.37
CA VAL A 92 -7.37 1.36 -8.47
C VAL A 92 -8.17 2.37 -7.65
N LEU A 93 -9.49 2.40 -7.80
CA LEU A 93 -10.37 3.31 -7.06
C LEU A 93 -10.25 3.10 -5.55
N TRP A 94 -10.16 1.85 -5.10
CA TRP A 94 -10.02 1.53 -3.68
C TRP A 94 -8.70 2.04 -3.12
N ILE A 95 -7.58 1.73 -3.75
CA ILE A 95 -6.25 2.13 -3.26
C ILE A 95 -6.10 3.65 -3.27
N VAL A 96 -6.43 4.32 -4.38
CA VAL A 96 -6.39 5.79 -4.47
C VAL A 96 -7.41 6.41 -3.50
N GLY A 97 -8.61 5.84 -3.40
CA GLY A 97 -9.70 6.40 -2.60
C GLY A 97 -9.48 6.32 -1.08
N ILE A 98 -8.76 5.31 -0.59
CA ILE A 98 -8.45 5.21 0.86
C ILE A 98 -7.22 6.03 1.27
N THR A 99 -6.35 6.38 0.33
CA THR A 99 -5.12 7.15 0.61
C THR A 99 -5.26 8.66 0.44
N ASN A 100 -6.33 9.13 -0.22
CA ASN A 100 -6.65 10.55 -0.41
C ASN A 100 -7.77 11.01 0.52
#